data_AF-A0A9P9XD35-F1
#
_entry.id   AF-A0A9P9XD35-F1
#
_cell.length_a   1.000
_cell.length_b   1.000
_cell.length_c   1.000
_cell.angle_alpha   90.00
_cell.angle_beta   90.00
_cell.angle_gamma   90.00
#
_symmetry.space_group_name_H-M   'P 1'
#
loop_
_entity.id
_entity.type
_entity.pdbx_description
1 polymer ?
#
loop_
_entity_poly.entity_id
_entity_poly.type
_entity_poly.pdbx_seq_one_letter_code
_entity_poly.pdbx_strand_id
1 'polypeptide(L)'
;MSGTLVGFAMLVAASVIFTYYSIWTLLMPFVDEGHPLQSFFPARVWAIRIPVILILLGSAVVGSFLGTVMIRSNRKKAAKAKAAAKKKA
;
A
#
# COMPACT_ATOMS: atom_id res chain seq x y z
N MET A 1 -14.32 -26.61 -3.38
CA MET A 1 -14.57 -26.16 -4.77
C MET A 1 -14.68 -24.63 -4.89
N SER A 2 -15.20 -23.89 -3.91
CA SER A 2 -15.29 -22.41 -3.96
C SER A 2 -13.93 -21.68 -3.93
N GLY A 3 -12.97 -22.15 -3.12
CA GLY A 3 -11.67 -21.49 -2.99
C GLY A 3 -10.83 -21.47 -4.28
N THR A 4 -10.87 -22.54 -5.08
CA THR A 4 -10.12 -22.64 -6.34
C THR A 4 -10.68 -21.68 -7.40
N LEU A 5 -12.01 -21.50 -7.42
CA LEU A 5 -12.67 -20.56 -8.33
C LEU A 5 -12.32 -19.11 -7.98
N VAL A 6 -12.32 -18.76 -6.70
CA VAL A 6 -11.90 -17.42 -6.23
C VAL A 6 -10.42 -17.18 -6.56
N GLY A 7 -9.55 -18.16 -6.30
CA GLY A 7 -8.13 -18.05 -6.64
C GLY A 7 -7.90 -17.85 -8.14
N PHE A 8 -8.61 -18.59 -8.99
CA PHE A 8 -8.54 -18.41 -10.44
C PHE A 8 -9.06 -17.03 -10.88
N ALA A 9 -10.19 -16.57 -10.31
CA ALA A 9 -10.72 -15.24 -10.60
C ALA A 9 -9.73 -14.12 -10.20
N MET A 10 -9.10 -14.24 -9.03
CA MET A 10 -8.06 -13.30 -8.58
C MET A 10 -6.84 -13.32 -9.50
N LEU A 11 -6.41 -14.50 -9.96
CA LEU A 11 -5.29 -14.63 -10.89
C LEU A 11 -5.57 -13.95 -12.23
N VAL A 12 -6.76 -14.19 -12.81
CA VAL A 12 -7.18 -13.54 -14.06
C VAL A 12 -7.25 -12.03 -13.88
N ALA A 13 -7.88 -11.54 -12.81
CA ALA A 13 -7.97 -10.11 -12.52
C ALA A 13 -6.58 -9.48 -12.36
N ALA A 14 -5.69 -10.11 -11.59
CA ALA A 14 -4.32 -9.64 -11.42
C ALA A 14 -3.56 -9.59 -12.75
N SER A 15 -3.75 -10.60 -13.59
CA SER A 15 -3.09 -10.68 -14.91
C SER A 15 -3.55 -9.56 -15.84
N VAL A 16 -4.85 -9.26 -15.88
CA VAL A 16 -5.41 -8.16 -16.68
C VAL A 16 -4.89 -6.80 -16.19
N ILE A 17 -4.95 -6.55 -14.88
CA ILE A 17 -4.48 -5.30 -14.28
C ILE A 17 -2.98 -5.12 -14.54
N PHE A 18 -2.17 -6.16 -14.32
CA PHE A 18 -0.74 -6.14 -14.55
C PHE A 18 -0.40 -5.83 -16.02
N THR A 19 -1.09 -6.48 -16.96
CA THR A 19 -0.88 -6.27 -18.39
C THR A 19 -1.23 -4.84 -18.79
N TYR A 20 -2.39 -4.34 -18.36
CA TYR A 20 -2.81 -2.96 -18.62
C TYR A 20 -1.79 -1.95 -18.08
N TYR A 21 -1.36 -2.15 -16.83
CA TYR A 21 -0.37 -1.27 -16.20
C TYR A 21 1.00 -1.35 -16.88
N SER A 22 1.42 -2.53 -17.32
CA SER A 22 2.68 -2.71 -18.04
C SER A 22 2.67 -1.99 -19.38
N ILE A 23 1.58 -2.10 -20.15
CA ILE A 23 1.41 -1.34 -21.41
C ILE A 23 1.43 0.16 -21.13
N TRP A 24 0.68 0.59 -20.12
CA TRP A 24 0.58 2.00 -19.75
C TRP A 24 1.93 2.61 -19.32
N THR A 25 2.73 1.87 -18.57
CA THR A 25 3.99 2.39 -18.01
C THR A 25 5.19 2.20 -18.93
N LEU A 26 5.24 1.09 -19.67
CA LEU A 26 6.40 0.72 -20.50
C LEU A 26 6.21 1.06 -21.97
N LEU A 27 5.00 0.93 -22.53
CA LEU A 27 4.78 1.10 -23.98
C LEU A 27 4.27 2.50 -24.36
N MET A 28 3.32 3.05 -23.60
CA MET A 28 2.79 4.41 -23.86
C MET A 28 3.81 5.56 -23.79
N PRO A 29 5.01 5.46 -23.18
CA PRO A 29 6.11 6.42 -23.39
C PRO A 29 6.59 6.56 -24.83
N PHE A 30 6.47 5.51 -25.63
CA PHE A 30 6.96 5.49 -27.01
C PHE A 30 5.87 5.81 -28.05
N VAL A 31 4.63 6.04 -27.60
CA VAL A 31 3.49 6.42 -28.44
C VAL A 31 3.34 7.94 -28.44
N ASP A 32 3.21 8.53 -29.63
CA ASP A 32 3.04 9.97 -29.79
C ASP A 32 1.84 10.51 -29.02
N GLU A 33 1.98 11.71 -28.47
CA GLU A 33 0.96 12.33 -27.61
C GLU A 33 -0.35 12.63 -28.35
N GLY A 34 -0.30 12.84 -29.68
CA GLY A 34 -1.48 13.05 -30.53
C GLY A 34 -2.19 11.77 -30.96
N HIS A 35 -1.66 10.58 -30.61
CA HIS A 35 -2.23 9.32 -31.07
C HIS A 35 -3.55 9.00 -30.32
N PRO A 36 -4.62 8.57 -31.01
CA PRO A 36 -5.91 8.25 -30.37
C PRO A 36 -5.80 7.24 -29.22
N LEU A 37 -4.79 6.36 -29.26
CA LEU A 37 -4.52 5.40 -28.19
C LEU A 37 -4.28 6.05 -26.83
N GLN A 38 -3.72 7.26 -26.77
CA GLN A 38 -3.51 7.97 -25.50
C GLN A 38 -4.81 8.21 -24.73
N SER A 39 -5.95 8.32 -25.41
CA SER A 39 -7.25 8.52 -24.75
C SER A 39 -7.73 7.33 -23.92
N PHE A 40 -7.22 6.12 -24.17
CA PHE A 40 -7.53 4.92 -23.40
C PHE A 40 -6.69 4.76 -22.14
N PHE A 41 -5.69 5.62 -21.94
CA PHE A 41 -4.78 5.59 -20.81
C PHE A 41 -4.84 6.90 -20.02
N PRO A 42 -4.77 6.85 -18.68
CA PRO A 42 -4.64 8.07 -17.91
C PRO A 42 -3.31 8.79 -18.22
N ALA A 43 -3.25 10.08 -17.90
CA ALA A 43 -2.02 10.85 -18.10
C ALA A 43 -0.83 10.21 -17.38
N ARG A 44 0.34 10.21 -18.05
CA ARG A 44 1.58 9.55 -17.60
C ARG A 44 1.96 9.82 -16.14
N VAL A 45 1.67 11.01 -15.64
CA VAL A 45 1.95 11.39 -14.25
C VAL A 45 1.28 10.44 -13.23
N TRP A 46 0.13 9.87 -13.56
CA TRP A 46 -0.60 8.95 -12.68
C TRP A 46 0.06 7.59 -12.56
N ALA A 47 0.78 7.14 -13.59
CA ALA A 47 1.58 5.91 -13.54
C ALA A 47 2.70 5.97 -12.47
N ILE A 48 3.11 7.16 -12.06
CA ILE A 48 4.12 7.33 -11.00
C ILE A 48 3.43 7.65 -9.67
N ARG A 49 2.39 8.49 -9.69
CA ARG A 49 1.67 8.90 -8.46
C ARG A 49 1.00 7.73 -7.75
N ILE A 50 0.39 6.79 -8.47
CA ILE A 50 -0.33 5.67 -7.86
C ILE A 50 0.60 4.83 -6.95
N PRO A 51 1.74 4.30 -7.43
CA PRO A 51 2.69 3.58 -6.57
C PRO A 51 3.18 4.41 -5.39
N VAL A 52 3.50 5.68 -5.60
CA VAL A 52 3.99 6.57 -4.53
C VAL A 52 2.94 6.75 -3.44
N ILE A 53 1.68 7.01 -3.80
CA ILE A 53 0.58 7.14 -2.84
C ILE A 53 0.39 5.84 -2.06
N LEU A 54 0.42 4.68 -2.73
CA LEU A 54 0.29 3.38 -2.06
C LEU A 54 1.40 3.14 -1.03
N ILE A 55 2.65 3.47 -1.37
CA ILE A 55 3.79 3.34 -0.45
C ILE A 55 3.66 4.32 0.73
N LEU A 56 3.30 5.57 0.47
CA LEU A 56 3.12 6.57 1.52
C LEU A 56 1.98 6.19 2.47
N LEU A 57 0.84 5.74 1.94
CA LEU A 57 -0.28 5.28 2.75
C LEU A 57 0.08 4.01 3.54
N GLY A 58 0.71 3.03 2.88
CA GLY A 58 1.14 1.79 3.54
C GLY A 58 2.14 2.07 4.67
N SER A 59 3.16 2.89 4.41
CA SER A 59 4.14 3.27 5.42
C SER A 59 3.53 4.10 6.55
N ALA A 60 2.61 5.02 6.26
CA ALA A 60 1.90 5.78 7.27
C ALA A 60 1.06 4.89 8.19
N VAL A 61 0.37 3.89 7.64
CA VAL A 61 -0.41 2.91 8.41
C VAL A 61 0.51 2.07 9.31
N VAL A 62 1.58 1.50 8.74
CA VAL A 62 2.55 0.68 9.49
C VAL A 62 3.23 1.49 10.59
N GLY A 63 3.72 2.69 10.25
CA GLY A 63 4.38 3.60 11.19
C GLY A 63 3.47 4.04 12.33
N SER A 64 2.22 4.39 12.03
CA SER A 64 1.23 4.78 13.05
C SER A 64 0.89 3.62 13.99
N PHE A 65 0.74 2.41 13.44
CA PHE A 65 0.49 1.22 14.24
C PHE A 65 1.65 0.91 15.18
N LEU A 66 2.87 0.86 14.66
CA LEU A 66 4.08 0.63 15.46
C LEU A 66 4.25 1.71 16.53
N GLY A 67 4.10 2.99 16.18
CA GLY A 67 4.16 4.10 17.12
C GLY A 67 3.15 3.94 18.27
N THR A 68 1.90 3.58 17.95
CA THR A 68 0.84 3.37 18.95
C THR A 68 1.18 2.23 19.91
N VAL A 69 1.70 1.11 19.40
CA VAL A 69 2.10 -0.06 20.21
C VAL A 69 3.30 0.27 21.10
N MET A 70 4.29 1.01 20.60
CA MET A 70 5.45 1.45 21.37
C MET A 70 5.04 2.40 22.51
N ILE A 71 4.19 3.39 22.22
CA ILE A 71 3.69 4.32 23.24
C ILE A 71 2.92 3.55 24.33
N ARG A 72 2.00 2.66 23.95
CA ARG A 72 1.18 1.92 24.92
C ARG A 72 2.01 0.95 25.76
N SER A 73 2.96 0.24 25.15
CA SER A 73 3.84 -0.68 25.87
C SER A 73 4.77 0.06 26.84
N ASN A 74 5.32 1.21 26.46
CA ASN A 74 6.18 2.01 27.33
C ASN A 74 5.40 2.64 28.49
N ARG A 75 4.19 3.16 28.24
CA ARG A 75 3.29 3.65 29.30
C ARG A 75 2.95 2.56 30.32
N LYS A 76 2.70 1.33 29.86
CA LYS A 76 2.44 0.17 30.74
C LYS A 76 3.66 -0.18 31.59
N LYS A 77 4.88 -0.16 31.02
CA LYS A 77 6.13 -0.38 31.77
C LYS A 77 6.35 0.71 32.83
N ALA A 78 6.19 1.99 32.44
CA ALA A 78 6.34 3.12 33.37
C ALA A 78 5.32 3.09 34.51
N ALA A 79 4.06 2.75 34.24
CA ALA A 79 3.03 2.62 35.26
C ALA A 79 3.34 1.49 36.27
N LYS A 80 3.81 0.34 35.78
CA LYS A 80 4.25 -0.77 36.64
C LYS A 80 5.45 -0.40 37.52
N ALA A 81 6.44 0.32 36.97
CA ALA A 81 7.60 0.78 37.73
C ALA A 81 7.20 1.75 38.86
N LYS A 82 6.29 2.70 38.57
CA LYS A 82 5.73 3.62 39.58
C LYS A 82 4.96 2.88 40.70
N ALA A 83 4.15 1.89 40.34
CA ALA A 83 3.42 1.08 41.33
C ALA A 83 4.37 0.24 42.22
N ALA A 84 5.44 -0.32 41.65
CA ALA A 84 6.45 -1.06 42.41
C ALA A 84 7.26 -0.18 43.37
N ALA A 85 7.58 1.06 42.96
CA ALA A 85 8.25 2.03 43.82
C ALA A 85 7.37 2.46 45.00
N LYS A 86 6.07 2.69 44.76
CA LYS A 86 5.10 3.05 45.82
C LYS A 86 4.89 1.93 46.85
N LYS A 87 5.12 0.67 46.49
CA LYS A 87 5.01 -0.48 47.42
C LYS A 87 6.26 -0.68 48.30
N LYS A 88 7.38 -0.01 47.97
CA LYS A 88 8.66 -0.10 48.69
C LYS A 88 8.92 1.07 49.63
N ALA A 89 8.14 2.15 49.52
CA ALA A 89 8.09 3.28 50.44
C ALA A 89 6.95 3.06 51.45
#